data_AF-A0AAW2PSY6-F1
#
_entry.id   AF-A0AAW2PSY6-F1
#
_cell.length_a   1.000
_cell.length_b   1.000
_cell.length_c   1.000
_cell.angle_alpha   90.00
_cell.angle_beta   90.00
_cell.angle_gamma   90.00
#
_symmetry.space_group_name_H-M   'P 1'
#
loop_
_entity.id
_entity.type
_entity.pdbx_description
1 polymer ?
#
loop_
_entity_poly.entity_id
_entity_poly.type
_entity_poly.pdbx_seq_one_letter_code
_entity_poly.pdbx_strand_id
1 'polypeptide(L)'
;MSELCDLQIHINGQHTFFLSEKILSKYSWKLRKIIKQEKRRTQIRRSGIEIDDFPGGPDGFELISRFCYNNGTISITVENVSLLHCCSVFLGMSEKASPVNLLHQTEEFLDGVFYWSWNEIVTCLKNCDPFFSCAESCGLIQKLLCSLLAKIAQNSDVSLLSFSSSSSSSSPETARSLNSPVICNGSTSRKAWAWWFQDLTVLSPKIIEHFLRALGSFGSHNNNLVLTRFLLHYLKTALHSNDGSIRYASTEYRGLADTAVHGVVLMGKTAFSCRGLFWC
;
A
#
# COMPACT_ATOMS: atom_id res chain seq x y z
N MET A 1 41.31 -9.02 -3.31
CA MET A 1 41.07 -10.34 -3.93
C MET A 1 39.89 -10.17 -4.85
N SER A 2 40.08 -10.30 -6.16
CA SER A 2 39.01 -10.14 -7.15
C SER A 2 37.96 -11.21 -6.91
N GLU A 3 36.79 -10.84 -6.40
CA GLU A 3 35.64 -11.73 -6.36
C GLU A 3 35.26 -12.02 -7.81
N LEU A 4 35.60 -13.23 -8.28
CA LEU A 4 35.30 -13.65 -9.64
C LEU A 4 33.78 -13.70 -9.79
N CYS A 5 33.25 -12.87 -10.69
CA CYS A 5 31.85 -12.98 -11.13
C CYS A 5 31.70 -14.27 -11.94
N ASP A 6 31.34 -15.36 -11.25
CA ASP A 6 31.20 -16.71 -11.81
C ASP A 6 29.74 -17.07 -12.13
N LEU A 7 28.81 -16.15 -11.89
CA LEU A 7 27.38 -16.33 -12.09
C LEU A 7 26.77 -15.18 -12.90
N GLN A 8 25.99 -15.54 -13.93
CA GLN A 8 25.17 -14.62 -14.71
C GLN A 8 23.70 -14.87 -14.39
N ILE A 9 22.98 -13.84 -13.94
CA ILE A 9 21.54 -13.90 -13.65
C ILE A 9 20.82 -12.84 -14.48
N HIS A 10 19.78 -13.25 -15.21
CA HIS A 10 18.89 -12.39 -15.98
C HIS A 10 17.60 -12.19 -15.19
N ILE A 11 17.24 -10.94 -14.88
CA ILE A 11 16.04 -10.59 -14.13
C ILE A 11 14.99 -10.02 -15.07
N ASN A 12 13.82 -10.69 -15.14
CA ASN A 12 12.65 -10.30 -15.92
C ASN A 12 12.95 -9.95 -17.40
N GLY A 13 14.00 -10.55 -17.98
CA GLY A 13 14.49 -10.23 -19.33
C GLY A 13 14.99 -8.79 -19.52
N GLN A 14 15.11 -7.99 -18.46
CA GLN A 14 15.48 -6.57 -18.53
C GLN A 14 16.98 -6.37 -18.30
N HIS A 15 17.49 -6.82 -17.14
CA HIS A 15 18.86 -6.57 -16.71
C HIS A 15 19.60 -7.89 -16.43
N THR A 16 20.90 -7.87 -16.70
CA THR A 16 21.81 -8.99 -16.43
C THR A 16 22.78 -8.60 -15.33
N PHE A 17 22.88 -9.43 -14.29
CA PHE A 17 23.80 -9.27 -13.19
C PHE A 17 24.92 -10.30 -13.27
N PHE A 18 26.17 -9.83 -13.11
CA PHE A 18 27.36 -10.67 -13.01
C PHE A 18 27.83 -10.67 -11.56
N LEU A 19 27.62 -11.77 -10.85
CA LEU A 19 27.77 -11.87 -9.40
C LEU A 19 28.54 -13.15 -9.02
N SER A 20 28.89 -13.28 -7.74
CA SER A 20 29.53 -14.45 -7.18
C SER A 20 28.49 -15.42 -6.63
N GLU A 21 28.48 -16.63 -7.15
CA GLU A 21 27.64 -17.72 -6.66
C GLU A 21 27.86 -17.99 -5.18
N LYS A 22 29.12 -17.94 -4.72
CA LYS A 22 29.48 -18.23 -3.33
C LYS A 22 28.80 -17.25 -2.37
N ILE A 23 28.75 -15.97 -2.73
CA ILE A 23 28.19 -14.91 -1.91
C ILE A 23 26.67 -15.04 -1.86
N LEU A 24 26.01 -15.13 -3.02
CA LEU A 24 24.55 -15.19 -3.04
C LEU A 24 24.01 -16.51 -2.43
N SER A 25 24.68 -17.63 -2.68
CA SER A 25 24.29 -18.93 -2.15
C SER A 25 24.40 -19.01 -0.62
N LYS A 26 25.21 -18.15 0.01
CA LYS A 26 25.28 -18.04 1.47
C LYS A 26 23.96 -17.57 2.05
N TYR A 27 23.30 -16.62 1.41
CA TYR A 27 22.10 -15.95 1.94
C TYR A 27 20.78 -16.47 1.37
N SER A 28 20.77 -17.10 0.19
CA SER A 28 19.55 -17.66 -0.41
C SER A 28 19.65 -19.17 -0.65
N TRP A 29 18.83 -19.95 0.06
CA TRP A 29 18.76 -21.39 -0.18
C TRP A 29 18.05 -21.72 -1.51
N LYS A 30 17.07 -20.90 -1.91
CA LYS A 30 16.35 -21.09 -3.18
C LYS A 30 17.28 -20.84 -4.35
N LEU A 31 18.07 -19.77 -4.32
CA LEU A 31 19.05 -19.49 -5.35
C LEU A 31 20.14 -20.57 -5.38
N ARG A 32 20.65 -21.01 -4.20
CA ARG A 32 21.58 -22.15 -4.13
C ARG A 32 21.01 -23.40 -4.81
N LYS A 33 19.70 -23.66 -4.67
CA LYS A 33 19.01 -24.77 -5.34
C LYS A 33 18.93 -24.57 -6.85
N ILE A 34 18.54 -23.38 -7.31
CA ILE A 34 18.45 -23.02 -8.74
C ILE A 34 19.83 -23.16 -9.40
N ILE A 35 20.88 -22.58 -8.81
CA ILE A 35 22.25 -22.64 -9.34
C ILE A 35 22.73 -24.10 -9.45
N LYS A 36 22.48 -24.94 -8.45
CA LYS A 36 22.84 -26.37 -8.50
C LYS A 36 22.07 -27.13 -9.57
N GLN A 37 20.81 -26.79 -9.82
CA GLN A 37 20.01 -27.41 -10.88
C GLN A 37 20.52 -26.97 -12.25
N GLU A 38 20.86 -25.70 -12.42
CA GLU A 38 21.34 -25.16 -13.68
C GLU A 38 22.72 -25.73 -14.03
N LYS A 39 23.64 -25.87 -13.07
CA LYS A 39 24.94 -26.54 -13.28
C LYS A 39 24.83 -27.99 -13.77
N ARG A 40 23.75 -28.69 -13.41
CA ARG A 40 23.48 -30.05 -13.92
C ARG A 40 22.96 -30.04 -15.35
N ARG A 41 22.22 -29.01 -15.75
CA ARG A 41 21.66 -28.83 -17.11
C ARG A 41 22.68 -28.26 -18.10
N THR A 42 23.53 -27.35 -17.64
CA THR A 42 24.45 -26.53 -18.44
C THR A 42 25.73 -27.25 -18.89
N GLN A 43 25.89 -28.55 -18.61
CA GLN A 43 26.85 -29.38 -19.37
C GLN A 43 26.56 -29.36 -20.89
N ILE A 44 25.41 -28.83 -21.33
CA ILE A 44 24.95 -28.78 -22.73
C ILE A 44 24.75 -27.33 -23.27
N ARG A 45 24.51 -26.31 -22.43
CA ARG A 45 24.31 -24.89 -22.85
C ARG A 45 24.85 -23.92 -21.80
N ARG A 46 25.64 -22.92 -22.20
CA ARG A 46 26.19 -21.85 -21.33
C ARG A 46 25.23 -20.64 -21.23
N SER A 47 23.95 -20.86 -20.94
CA SER A 47 23.00 -19.77 -20.71
C SER A 47 22.94 -19.46 -19.21
N GLY A 48 23.02 -18.19 -18.82
CA GLY A 48 22.87 -17.76 -17.43
C GLY A 48 21.50 -18.12 -16.84
N ILE A 49 21.31 -17.89 -15.53
CA ILE A 49 20.06 -18.20 -14.83
C ILE A 49 19.02 -17.13 -15.15
N GLU A 50 17.84 -17.54 -15.62
CA GLU A 50 16.70 -16.64 -15.79
C GLU A 50 15.81 -16.69 -14.53
N ILE A 51 15.45 -15.50 -14.03
CA ILE A 51 14.49 -15.33 -12.94
C ILE A 51 13.43 -14.34 -13.41
N ASP A 52 12.23 -14.85 -13.60
CA ASP A 52 11.06 -14.07 -13.98
C ASP A 52 10.24 -13.67 -12.75
N ASP A 53 9.40 -12.65 -12.93
CA ASP A 53 8.49 -12.09 -11.92
C ASP A 53 9.18 -11.76 -10.59
N PHE A 54 10.43 -11.31 -10.64
CA PHE A 54 11.15 -10.89 -9.44
C PHE A 54 10.50 -9.64 -8.82
N PRO A 55 10.21 -9.62 -7.49
CA PRO A 55 9.60 -8.46 -6.85
C PRO A 55 10.43 -7.20 -7.04
N GLY A 56 9.83 -6.13 -7.58
CA GLY A 56 10.53 -4.87 -7.90
C GLY A 56 11.58 -5.01 -9.03
N GLY A 57 11.57 -6.12 -9.76
CA GLY A 57 12.43 -6.32 -10.93
C GLY A 57 13.93 -6.18 -10.64
N PRO A 58 14.71 -5.60 -11.57
CA PRO A 58 16.14 -5.40 -11.39
C PRO A 58 16.50 -4.60 -10.14
N ASP A 59 15.71 -3.58 -9.79
CA ASP A 59 15.99 -2.71 -8.63
C ASP A 59 15.85 -3.50 -7.32
N GLY A 60 14.80 -4.34 -7.22
CA GLY A 60 14.65 -5.26 -6.10
C GLY A 60 15.82 -6.23 -5.99
N PHE A 61 16.30 -6.76 -7.12
CA PHE A 61 17.41 -7.70 -7.13
C PHE A 61 18.75 -7.03 -6.77
N GLU A 62 18.93 -5.76 -7.16
CA GLU A 62 20.08 -4.96 -6.74
C GLU A 62 20.12 -4.77 -5.22
N LEU A 63 19.00 -4.49 -4.57
CA LEU A 63 18.97 -4.40 -3.10
C LEU A 63 19.39 -5.71 -2.43
N ILE A 64 18.96 -6.85 -2.97
CA ILE A 64 19.38 -8.16 -2.47
C ILE A 64 20.87 -8.40 -2.69
N SER A 65 21.39 -8.06 -3.86
CA SER A 65 22.82 -8.23 -4.13
C SER A 65 23.64 -7.36 -3.19
N ARG A 66 23.27 -6.09 -2.97
CA ARG A 66 23.90 -5.21 -1.97
C ARG A 66 23.90 -5.82 -0.57
N PHE A 67 22.76 -6.37 -0.12
CA PHE A 67 22.70 -7.07 1.17
C PHE A 67 23.69 -8.24 1.25
N CYS A 68 23.73 -9.09 0.21
CA CYS A 68 24.58 -10.27 0.18
C CYS A 68 26.07 -9.90 0.19
N TYR A 69 26.45 -8.89 -0.59
CA TYR A 69 27.83 -8.42 -0.72
C TYR A 69 28.29 -7.57 0.47
N ASN A 70 27.35 -6.95 1.18
CA ASN A 70 27.63 -6.21 2.41
C ASN A 70 27.43 -7.09 3.66
N ASN A 71 27.88 -8.35 3.58
CA ASN A 71 27.89 -9.30 4.69
C ASN A 71 26.55 -9.55 5.42
N GLY A 72 25.42 -9.30 4.75
CA GLY A 72 24.09 -9.46 5.36
C GLY A 72 23.62 -8.23 6.12
N THR A 73 24.12 -7.05 5.73
CA THR A 73 23.73 -5.75 6.30
C THR A 73 23.19 -4.84 5.21
N ILE A 74 22.01 -4.26 5.45
CA ILE A 74 21.41 -3.23 4.60
C ILE A 74 20.62 -2.27 5.49
N SER A 75 20.52 -0.99 5.08
CA SER A 75 19.65 -0.04 5.77
C SER A 75 18.19 -0.36 5.42
N ILE A 76 17.42 -0.79 6.42
CA ILE A 76 15.99 -1.04 6.31
C ILE A 76 15.25 0.24 6.72
N THR A 77 14.38 0.73 5.84
CA THR A 77 13.57 1.94 6.03
C THR A 77 12.13 1.67 5.61
N VAL A 78 11.21 2.56 5.99
CA VAL A 78 9.80 2.48 5.57
C VAL A 78 9.66 2.48 4.04
N GLU A 79 10.57 3.14 3.33
CA GLU A 79 10.54 3.24 1.87
C GLU A 79 10.90 1.92 1.18
N ASN A 80 11.79 1.12 1.76
CA ASN A 80 12.34 -0.07 1.10
C ASN A 80 11.93 -1.40 1.74
N VAL A 81 11.41 -1.39 2.98
CA VAL A 81 11.17 -2.63 3.74
C VAL A 81 10.18 -3.56 3.06
N SER A 82 9.15 -3.02 2.40
CA SER A 82 8.16 -3.83 1.69
C SER A 82 8.79 -4.61 0.53
N LEU A 83 9.68 -3.95 -0.24
CA LEU A 83 10.41 -4.58 -1.33
C LEU A 83 11.42 -5.60 -0.80
N LEU A 84 12.22 -5.24 0.20
CA LEU A 84 13.18 -6.16 0.84
C LEU A 84 12.49 -7.41 1.40
N HIS A 85 11.34 -7.25 2.04
CA HIS A 85 10.54 -8.35 2.55
C HIS A 85 10.05 -9.27 1.43
N CYS A 86 9.46 -8.71 0.37
CA CYS A 86 8.99 -9.51 -0.77
C CYS A 86 10.14 -10.25 -1.48
N CYS A 87 11.27 -9.58 -1.71
CA CYS A 87 12.45 -10.19 -2.30
C CYS A 87 13.03 -11.31 -1.42
N SER A 88 13.08 -11.10 -0.11
CA SER A 88 13.61 -12.09 0.84
C SER A 88 12.71 -13.33 0.91
N VAL A 89 11.39 -13.17 0.89
CA VAL A 89 10.42 -14.27 0.75
C VAL A 89 10.64 -14.99 -0.59
N PHE A 90 10.70 -14.25 -1.70
CA PHE A 90 10.85 -14.82 -3.05
C PHE A 90 12.10 -15.68 -3.18
N LEU A 91 13.23 -15.24 -2.61
CA LEU A 91 14.51 -15.96 -2.63
C LEU A 91 14.71 -16.91 -1.45
N GLY A 92 13.77 -16.99 -0.52
CA GLY A 92 13.91 -17.80 0.69
C GLY A 92 15.14 -17.40 1.52
N MET A 93 15.36 -16.10 1.73
CA MET A 93 16.46 -15.57 2.54
C MET A 93 16.14 -15.63 4.04
N SER A 94 15.90 -16.84 4.54
CA SER A 94 15.60 -17.13 5.94
C SER A 94 16.81 -17.69 6.69
N GLU A 95 16.61 -17.99 7.97
CA GLU A 95 17.57 -18.57 8.89
C GLU A 95 18.05 -19.96 8.46
N LYS A 96 17.30 -20.63 7.56
CA LYS A 96 17.73 -21.87 6.91
C LYS A 96 18.99 -21.68 6.06
N ALA A 97 19.24 -20.45 5.58
CA ALA A 97 20.40 -20.14 4.75
C ALA A 97 21.56 -19.53 5.57
N SER A 98 21.26 -18.53 6.41
CA SER A 98 22.22 -17.80 7.24
C SER A 98 21.54 -17.30 8.52
N PRO A 99 22.20 -17.25 9.68
CA PRO A 99 21.62 -16.63 10.88
C PRO A 99 21.32 -15.14 10.65
N VAL A 100 20.24 -14.64 11.26
CA VAL A 100 19.78 -13.23 11.19
C VAL A 100 19.74 -12.72 9.75
N ASN A 101 19.09 -13.48 8.87
CA ASN A 101 19.02 -13.19 7.45
C ASN A 101 18.00 -12.08 7.14
N LEU A 102 17.94 -11.64 5.88
CA LEU A 102 17.12 -10.50 5.48
C LEU A 102 15.64 -10.66 5.82
N LEU A 103 15.07 -11.88 5.67
CA LEU A 103 13.67 -12.11 6.01
C LEU A 103 13.40 -11.75 7.48
N HIS A 104 14.21 -12.28 8.39
CA HIS A 104 14.13 -11.99 9.82
C HIS A 104 14.23 -10.49 10.12
N GLN A 105 15.23 -9.82 9.56
CA GLN A 105 15.46 -8.38 9.78
C GLN A 105 14.26 -7.55 9.29
N THR A 106 13.64 -7.93 8.16
CA THR A 106 12.44 -7.24 7.66
C THR A 106 11.20 -7.55 8.48
N GLU A 107 11.04 -8.78 8.98
CA GLU A 107 9.93 -9.17 9.86
C GLU A 107 9.98 -8.39 11.17
N GLU A 108 11.16 -8.31 11.80
CA GLU A 108 11.39 -7.53 13.01
C GLU A 108 11.05 -6.04 12.82
N PHE A 109 11.47 -5.45 11.70
CA PHE A 109 11.12 -4.06 11.37
C PHE A 109 9.61 -3.88 11.17
N LEU A 110 8.96 -4.83 10.49
CA LEU A 110 7.53 -4.80 10.22
C LEU A 110 6.67 -5.11 11.45
N ASP A 111 7.19 -5.76 12.49
CA ASP A 111 6.48 -5.94 13.76
C ASP A 111 6.26 -4.60 14.48
N GLY A 112 7.10 -3.61 14.20
CA GLY A 112 6.94 -2.22 14.66
C GLY A 112 5.85 -1.41 13.94
N VAL A 113 5.17 -1.97 12.93
CA VAL A 113 4.24 -1.22 12.03
C VAL A 113 3.10 -0.49 12.78
N PHE A 114 2.65 -1.01 13.92
CA PHE A 114 1.60 -0.36 14.71
C PHE A 114 2.03 1.00 15.28
N TYR A 115 3.33 1.18 15.52
CA TYR A 115 3.91 2.41 16.04
C TYR A 115 4.26 3.42 14.95
N TRP A 116 4.20 3.04 13.68
CA TRP A 116 4.46 3.95 12.57
C TRP A 116 3.42 5.08 12.54
N SER A 117 3.83 6.21 11.99
CA SER A 117 2.96 7.32 11.64
C SER A 117 2.01 6.93 10.49
N TRP A 118 0.95 7.70 10.33
CA TRP A 118 0.01 7.55 9.22
C TRP A 118 0.73 7.59 7.86
N ASN A 119 1.60 8.59 7.66
CA ASN A 119 2.32 8.78 6.41
C ASN A 119 3.27 7.63 6.09
N GLU A 120 3.91 7.04 7.11
CA GLU A 120 4.78 5.88 6.92
C GLU A 120 3.99 4.65 6.43
N ILE A 121 2.81 4.39 7.00
CA ILE A 121 1.95 3.28 6.58
C ILE A 121 1.47 3.50 5.14
N VAL A 122 0.98 4.71 4.81
CA VAL A 122 0.52 5.05 3.45
C VAL A 122 1.66 4.96 2.43
N THR A 123 2.86 5.43 2.79
CA THR A 123 4.04 5.34 1.92
C THR A 123 4.43 3.89 1.67
N CYS A 124 4.47 3.06 2.71
CA CYS A 124 4.80 1.65 2.57
C CYS A 124 3.78 0.88 1.72
N LEU A 125 2.47 1.15 1.92
CA LEU A 125 1.40 0.60 1.08
C LEU A 125 1.56 1.00 -0.38
N LYS A 126 1.81 2.29 -0.66
CA LYS A 126 2.05 2.79 -2.02
C LYS A 126 3.24 2.07 -2.68
N ASN A 127 4.33 1.88 -1.94
CA ASN A 127 5.53 1.23 -2.46
C ASN A 127 5.33 -0.25 -2.79
N CYS A 128 4.28 -0.90 -2.30
CA CYS A 128 3.95 -2.28 -2.66
C CYS A 128 3.40 -2.43 -4.09
N ASP A 129 2.96 -1.36 -4.75
CA ASP A 129 2.24 -1.44 -6.03
C ASP A 129 3.00 -2.20 -7.14
N PRO A 130 4.30 -1.97 -7.38
CA PRO A 130 5.05 -2.66 -8.45
C PRO A 130 5.19 -4.17 -8.23
N PHE A 131 4.98 -4.66 -7.01
CA PHE A 131 5.12 -6.07 -6.63
C PHE A 131 3.92 -6.55 -5.82
N PHE A 132 2.74 -5.98 -6.08
CA PHE A 132 1.53 -6.18 -5.30
C PHE A 132 1.19 -7.65 -5.09
N SER A 133 1.26 -8.48 -6.15
CA SER A 133 0.95 -9.91 -6.07
C SER A 133 1.86 -10.67 -5.09
N CYS A 134 3.14 -10.29 -5.02
CA CYS A 134 4.05 -10.89 -4.04
C CYS A 134 3.71 -10.42 -2.62
N ALA A 135 3.52 -9.11 -2.44
CA ALA A 135 3.15 -8.51 -1.15
C ALA A 135 1.83 -9.04 -0.60
N GLU A 136 0.86 -9.32 -1.47
CA GLU A 136 -0.42 -9.94 -1.12
C GLU A 136 -0.20 -11.39 -0.67
N SER A 137 0.54 -12.18 -1.47
CA SER A 137 0.77 -13.61 -1.20
C SER A 137 1.53 -13.88 0.12
N CYS A 138 2.38 -12.95 0.56
CA CYS A 138 3.09 -13.04 1.83
C CYS A 138 2.35 -12.39 3.01
N GLY A 139 1.14 -11.86 2.80
CA GLY A 139 0.32 -11.25 3.86
C GLY A 139 0.75 -9.84 4.28
N LEU A 140 1.72 -9.23 3.60
CA LEU A 140 2.22 -7.89 3.90
C LEU A 140 1.12 -6.82 3.72
N ILE A 141 0.34 -6.91 2.64
CA ILE A 141 -0.78 -5.98 2.39
C ILE A 141 -1.78 -6.01 3.55
N GLN A 142 -2.14 -7.20 4.03
CA GLN A 142 -3.07 -7.34 5.15
C GLN A 142 -2.53 -6.73 6.43
N LYS A 143 -1.24 -6.97 6.74
CA LYS A 143 -0.58 -6.38 7.93
C LYS A 143 -0.62 -4.85 7.90
N LEU A 144 -0.25 -4.25 6.77
CA LEU A 144 -0.26 -2.79 6.58
C LEU A 144 -1.68 -2.21 6.66
N LEU A 145 -2.67 -2.87 6.04
CA LEU A 145 -4.07 -2.42 6.09
C LEU A 145 -4.66 -2.50 7.49
N CYS A 146 -4.34 -3.54 8.27
CA CYS A 146 -4.74 -3.62 9.67
C CYS A 146 -4.22 -2.42 10.48
N SER A 147 -2.96 -2.04 10.29
CA SER A 147 -2.37 -0.87 10.95
C SER A 147 -3.01 0.43 10.47
N LEU A 148 -3.26 0.57 9.16
CA LEU A 148 -3.96 1.73 8.59
C LEU A 148 -5.36 1.91 9.22
N LEU A 149 -6.13 0.82 9.26
CA LEU A 149 -7.47 0.81 9.85
C LEU A 149 -7.46 1.14 11.34
N ALA A 150 -6.48 0.61 12.08
CA ALA A 150 -6.29 0.97 13.48
C ALA A 150 -6.04 2.47 13.67
N LYS A 151 -5.24 3.11 12.81
CA LYS A 151 -5.03 4.57 12.84
C LYS A 151 -6.29 5.35 12.48
N ILE A 152 -7.10 4.88 11.54
CA ILE A 152 -8.41 5.51 11.24
C ILE A 152 -9.31 5.44 12.47
N ALA A 153 -9.43 4.26 13.09
CA ALA A 153 -10.28 4.04 14.26
C ALA A 153 -9.87 4.92 15.46
N GLN A 154 -8.56 5.04 15.72
CA GLN A 154 -8.04 5.89 16.80
C GLN A 154 -8.39 7.38 16.63
N ASN A 155 -8.46 7.86 15.39
CA ASN A 155 -8.75 9.27 15.09
C ASN A 155 -10.26 9.56 14.87
N SER A 156 -11.07 8.53 14.63
CA SER A 156 -12.52 8.71 14.45
C SER A 156 -13.24 9.08 15.75
N ASP A 157 -12.78 8.59 16.92
CA ASP A 157 -13.36 8.97 18.21
C ASP A 157 -13.09 10.44 18.57
N VAL A 158 -11.91 10.97 18.19
CA VAL A 158 -11.57 12.40 18.36
C VAL A 158 -12.44 13.30 17.49
N SER A 159 -12.83 12.84 16.29
CA SER A 159 -13.76 13.57 15.44
C SER A 159 -15.17 13.64 16.07
N LEU A 160 -15.66 12.56 16.69
CA LEU A 160 -16.98 12.56 17.35
C LEU A 160 -17.07 13.51 18.55
N LEU A 161 -15.96 13.75 19.25
CA LEU A 161 -15.89 14.75 20.32
C LEU A 161 -15.89 16.20 19.82
N SER A 162 -15.50 16.42 18.56
CA SER A 162 -15.58 17.73 17.89
C SER A 162 -16.94 18.00 17.23
N PHE A 163 -17.81 16.98 17.12
CA PHE A 163 -19.16 17.08 16.55
C PHE A 163 -20.28 17.18 17.60
N SER A 164 -19.96 17.09 18.89
CA SER A 164 -20.96 17.10 19.97
C SER A 164 -20.99 18.43 20.72
N SER A 165 -21.29 19.53 20.03
CA SER A 165 -21.67 20.79 20.69
C SER A 165 -22.53 21.68 19.79
N SER A 166 -23.77 21.24 19.54
CA SER A 166 -24.92 22.14 19.40
C SER A 166 -26.24 21.36 19.44
N SER A 167 -26.67 20.95 20.63
CA SER A 167 -28.08 20.65 20.89
C SER A 167 -28.82 21.97 21.16
N SER A 168 -29.26 22.65 20.11
CA SER A 168 -30.17 23.78 20.24
C SER A 168 -31.57 23.28 20.58
N SER A 169 -31.94 23.35 21.86
CA SER A 169 -33.34 23.29 22.30
C SER A 169 -33.91 24.71 22.32
N SER A 170 -35.08 24.87 21.74
CA SER A 170 -35.76 26.15 21.49
C SER A 170 -36.49 26.66 22.73
N SER A 171 -36.35 27.95 23.09
CA SER A 171 -37.43 28.87 23.51
C SER A 171 -36.90 30.26 23.93
N PRO A 172 -37.73 31.33 23.93
CA PRO A 172 -37.26 32.71 23.72
C PRO A 172 -37.25 33.61 24.98
N GLU A 173 -36.61 34.78 24.78
CA GLU A 173 -36.80 36.08 25.45
C GLU A 173 -35.80 36.59 26.54
N THR A 174 -35.15 37.70 26.16
CA THR A 174 -34.90 38.95 26.91
C THR A 174 -33.65 39.11 27.79
N ALA A 175 -32.70 39.87 27.20
CA ALA A 175 -31.78 40.87 27.78
C ALA A 175 -30.91 40.51 29.01
N ARG A 176 -29.59 40.39 28.78
CA ARG A 176 -28.55 41.33 29.29
C ARG A 176 -27.11 40.89 28.94
N SER A 177 -26.38 41.82 28.34
CA SER A 177 -25.04 42.28 28.73
C SER A 177 -23.82 41.34 28.72
N LEU A 178 -22.97 41.57 27.71
CA LEU A 178 -21.50 41.78 27.72
C LEU A 178 -20.52 40.61 27.94
N ASN A 179 -19.59 40.56 26.97
CA ASN A 179 -18.19 40.11 27.00
C ASN A 179 -17.86 38.69 26.51
N SER A 180 -17.60 38.56 25.20
CA SER A 180 -16.43 37.86 24.64
C SER A 180 -16.35 38.10 23.12
N PRO A 181 -15.17 38.27 22.50
CA PRO A 181 -15.08 38.63 21.09
C PRO A 181 -15.49 37.44 20.23
N VAL A 182 -16.67 37.55 19.63
CA VAL A 182 -17.12 36.71 18.55
C VAL A 182 -16.29 37.08 17.32
N ILE A 183 -15.21 36.34 17.06
CA ILE A 183 -14.63 36.25 15.73
C ILE A 183 -15.49 35.24 14.96
N CYS A 184 -16.62 35.72 14.43
CA CYS A 184 -17.34 35.07 13.36
C CYS A 184 -16.53 35.25 12.07
N ASN A 185 -15.54 34.39 11.85
CA ASN A 185 -14.99 34.23 10.51
C ASN A 185 -15.87 33.23 9.76
N GLY A 186 -16.69 33.78 8.86
CA GLY A 186 -17.42 33.03 7.87
C GLY A 186 -16.48 32.13 7.08
N SER A 187 -16.80 30.84 7.08
CA SER A 187 -16.65 30.07 5.86
C SER A 187 -17.84 29.14 5.77
N THR A 188 -18.57 29.28 4.66
CA THR A 188 -19.38 28.25 4.02
C THR A 188 -19.13 26.85 4.58
N SER A 189 -20.20 26.16 4.99
CA SER A 189 -20.24 24.72 5.23
C SER A 189 -19.45 23.95 4.17
N ARG A 190 -18.15 23.77 4.42
CA ARG A 190 -17.25 22.97 3.60
C ARG A 190 -17.58 21.54 3.95
N LYS A 191 -18.32 20.89 3.05
CA LYS A 191 -18.66 19.46 3.04
C LYS A 191 -17.58 18.65 3.78
N ALA A 192 -17.84 18.23 5.02
CA ALA A 192 -16.85 17.55 5.84
C ALA A 192 -16.43 16.24 5.15
N TRP A 193 -15.25 16.23 4.54
CA TRP A 193 -14.57 15.02 4.07
C TRP A 193 -13.81 14.44 5.25
N ALA A 194 -13.71 13.10 5.34
CA ALA A 194 -12.86 12.53 6.38
C ALA A 194 -11.40 12.92 6.08
N TRP A 195 -10.63 13.21 7.12
CA TRP A 195 -9.26 13.73 7.03
C TRP A 195 -8.34 12.84 6.15
N TRP A 196 -8.60 11.54 6.11
CA TRP A 196 -7.82 10.54 5.37
C TRP A 196 -8.18 10.42 3.88
N PHE A 197 -9.26 11.06 3.41
CA PHE A 197 -9.74 10.88 2.03
C PHE A 197 -8.68 11.24 1.01
N GLN A 198 -8.01 12.38 1.19
CA GLN A 198 -7.01 12.86 0.24
C GLN A 198 -5.78 11.95 0.24
N ASP A 199 -5.31 11.55 1.42
CA ASP A 199 -4.09 10.77 1.56
C ASP A 199 -4.20 9.39 0.91
N LEU A 200 -5.37 8.76 0.97
CA LEU A 200 -5.56 7.44 0.34
C LEU A 200 -5.73 7.52 -1.18
N THR A 201 -5.93 8.69 -1.79
CA THR A 201 -6.05 8.81 -3.26
C THR A 201 -4.76 8.49 -4.01
N VAL A 202 -3.62 8.51 -3.32
CA VAL A 202 -2.31 8.16 -3.91
C VAL A 202 -2.12 6.64 -4.08
N LEU A 203 -2.99 5.83 -3.48
CA LEU A 203 -2.91 4.37 -3.51
C LEU A 203 -3.56 3.83 -4.80
N SER A 204 -3.01 2.72 -5.30
CA SER A 204 -3.53 2.07 -6.51
C SER A 204 -4.91 1.44 -6.26
N PRO A 205 -5.72 1.25 -7.32
CA PRO A 205 -7.08 0.72 -7.18
C PRO A 205 -7.11 -0.66 -6.51
N LYS A 206 -6.06 -1.48 -6.72
CA LYS A 206 -5.90 -2.80 -6.08
C LYS A 206 -5.80 -2.67 -4.55
N ILE A 207 -5.02 -1.73 -4.05
CA ILE A 207 -4.89 -1.48 -2.61
C ILE A 207 -6.22 -0.97 -2.03
N ILE A 208 -6.91 -0.07 -2.75
CA ILE A 208 -8.21 0.47 -2.31
C ILE A 208 -9.28 -0.62 -2.26
N GLU A 209 -9.28 -1.54 -3.23
CA GLU A 209 -10.17 -2.71 -3.21
C GLU A 209 -9.90 -3.57 -1.97
N HIS A 210 -8.64 -3.87 -1.66
CA HIS A 210 -8.28 -4.61 -0.44
C HIS A 210 -8.67 -3.88 0.85
N PHE A 211 -8.50 -2.56 0.88
CA PHE A 211 -8.96 -1.72 1.99
C PHE A 211 -10.47 -1.86 2.23
N LEU A 212 -11.28 -1.81 1.16
CA LEU A 212 -12.74 -1.98 1.26
C LEU A 212 -13.14 -3.40 1.65
N ARG A 213 -12.43 -4.42 1.14
CA ARG A 213 -12.63 -5.82 1.53
C ARG A 213 -12.32 -6.04 3.01
N ALA A 214 -11.24 -5.44 3.53
CA ALA A 214 -10.90 -5.49 4.95
C ALA A 214 -11.97 -4.84 5.84
N LEU A 215 -12.70 -3.86 5.31
CA LEU A 215 -13.86 -3.22 5.94
C LEU A 215 -15.19 -3.94 5.70
N GLY A 216 -15.21 -5.06 4.97
CA GLY A 216 -16.44 -5.77 4.59
C GLY A 216 -17.40 -4.95 3.73
N SER A 217 -16.91 -3.89 3.09
CA SER A 217 -17.72 -2.88 2.39
C SER A 217 -17.46 -2.87 0.87
N PHE A 218 -16.99 -3.99 0.31
CA PHE A 218 -16.73 -4.13 -1.12
C PHE A 218 -17.95 -4.70 -1.85
N GLY A 219 -18.19 -4.24 -3.08
CA GLY A 219 -19.33 -4.63 -3.91
C GLY A 219 -20.68 -4.25 -3.29
N SER A 220 -21.63 -5.19 -3.33
CA SER A 220 -22.99 -5.01 -2.81
C SER A 220 -23.08 -4.88 -1.29
N HIS A 221 -21.99 -5.15 -0.58
CA HIS A 221 -21.91 -5.01 0.89
C HIS A 221 -21.65 -3.57 1.36
N ASN A 222 -21.39 -2.63 0.44
CA ASN A 222 -21.16 -1.23 0.80
C ASN A 222 -22.44 -0.54 1.29
N ASN A 223 -22.64 -0.52 2.60
CA ASN A 223 -23.72 0.23 3.27
C ASN A 223 -23.20 1.48 4.02
N ASN A 224 -21.92 1.81 3.87
CA ASN A 224 -21.29 2.89 4.61
C ASN A 224 -21.22 4.17 3.76
N LEU A 225 -21.92 5.21 4.22
CA LEU A 225 -21.96 6.50 3.52
C LEU A 225 -20.58 7.17 3.41
N VAL A 226 -19.73 7.02 4.42
CA VAL A 226 -18.37 7.59 4.42
C VAL A 226 -17.52 6.92 3.34
N LEU A 227 -17.55 5.58 3.27
CA LEU A 227 -16.83 4.82 2.25
C LEU A 227 -17.36 5.08 0.85
N THR A 228 -18.69 5.23 0.70
CA THR A 228 -19.31 5.62 -0.56
C THR A 228 -18.84 7.01 -1.02
N ARG A 229 -18.80 7.99 -0.12
CA ARG A 229 -18.29 9.34 -0.43
C ARG A 229 -16.79 9.31 -0.76
N PHE A 230 -16.01 8.51 -0.05
CA PHE A 230 -14.60 8.29 -0.35
C PHE A 230 -14.41 7.70 -1.75
N LEU A 231 -15.15 6.65 -2.09
CA LEU A 231 -15.07 6.03 -3.42
C LEU A 231 -15.42 7.00 -4.54
N LEU A 232 -16.47 7.80 -4.38
CA LEU A 232 -16.83 8.84 -5.35
C LEU A 232 -15.71 9.89 -5.50
N HIS A 233 -15.10 10.32 -4.39
CA HIS A 233 -13.95 11.23 -4.41
C HIS A 233 -12.73 10.61 -5.09
N TYR A 234 -12.42 9.35 -4.76
CA TYR A 234 -11.32 8.58 -5.32
C TYR A 234 -11.47 8.43 -6.84
N LEU A 235 -12.65 7.98 -7.30
CA LEU A 235 -12.96 7.83 -8.72
C LEU A 235 -12.93 9.16 -9.47
N LYS A 236 -13.47 10.24 -8.88
CA LYS A 236 -13.39 11.59 -9.47
C LYS A 236 -11.94 12.04 -9.62
N THR A 237 -11.12 11.87 -8.57
CA THR A 237 -9.70 12.24 -8.59
C THR A 237 -8.92 11.43 -9.63
N ALA A 238 -9.21 10.13 -9.73
CA ALA A 238 -8.60 9.25 -10.73
C ALA A 238 -8.95 9.66 -12.17
N LEU A 239 -10.14 10.20 -12.43
CA LEU A 239 -10.54 10.69 -13.75
C LEU A 239 -9.81 11.97 -14.15
N HIS A 240 -9.62 12.91 -13.21
CA HIS A 240 -8.92 14.16 -13.49
C HIS A 240 -7.41 13.98 -13.74
N SER A 241 -6.81 12.94 -13.16
CA SER A 241 -5.39 12.65 -13.36
C SER A 241 -5.06 11.97 -14.70
N ASN A 242 -6.06 11.52 -15.47
CA ASN A 242 -5.89 10.52 -16.54
C ASN A 242 -6.46 10.94 -17.91
N ASP A 243 -6.37 12.23 -18.25
CA ASP A 243 -7.00 12.87 -19.43
C ASP A 243 -6.56 12.30 -20.82
N GLY A 244 -5.68 11.28 -20.86
CA GLY A 244 -5.23 10.62 -22.09
C GLY A 244 -5.35 9.08 -22.16
N SER A 245 -5.68 8.37 -21.06
CA SER A 245 -5.56 6.90 -20.96
C SER A 245 -6.85 6.17 -20.53
N ILE A 246 -8.01 6.75 -20.88
CA ILE A 246 -9.32 6.39 -20.31
C ILE A 246 -9.74 4.93 -20.61
N ARG A 247 -9.29 4.33 -21.72
CA ARG A 247 -9.76 3.00 -22.14
C ARG A 247 -9.12 1.82 -21.39
N TYR A 248 -7.88 1.93 -20.93
CA TYR A 248 -7.20 0.85 -20.19
C TYR A 248 -7.36 0.96 -18.67
N ALA A 249 -7.48 2.19 -18.14
CA ALA A 249 -7.78 2.40 -16.72
C ALA A 249 -9.16 1.82 -16.34
N SER A 250 -10.15 1.85 -17.24
CA SER A 250 -11.54 1.51 -16.91
C SER A 250 -11.75 0.12 -16.30
N THR A 251 -10.92 -0.89 -16.62
CA THR A 251 -11.08 -2.24 -16.05
C THR A 251 -10.63 -2.33 -14.60
N GLU A 252 -9.58 -1.61 -14.22
CA GLU A 252 -9.04 -1.65 -12.85
C GLU A 252 -9.95 -0.95 -11.84
N TYR A 253 -10.67 0.09 -12.27
CA TYR A 253 -11.61 0.81 -11.42
C TYR A 253 -13.03 0.23 -11.45
N ARG A 254 -13.29 -0.79 -12.28
CA ARG A 254 -14.64 -1.35 -12.47
C ARG A 254 -15.25 -1.83 -11.15
N GLY A 255 -14.50 -2.59 -10.35
CA GLY A 255 -14.98 -3.09 -9.06
C GLY A 255 -15.25 -1.97 -8.05
N LEU A 256 -14.40 -0.94 -8.04
CA LEU A 256 -14.58 0.23 -7.18
C LEU A 256 -15.80 1.07 -7.59
N ALA A 257 -16.00 1.27 -8.89
CA ALA A 257 -17.14 1.99 -9.44
C ALA A 257 -18.45 1.25 -9.13
N ASP A 258 -18.49 -0.06 -9.30
CA ASP A 258 -19.65 -0.90 -8.95
C ASP A 258 -19.98 -0.81 -7.45
N THR A 259 -18.96 -0.88 -6.60
CA THR A 259 -19.08 -0.69 -5.14
C THR A 259 -19.63 0.69 -4.78
N ALA A 260 -19.21 1.74 -5.49
CA ALA A 260 -19.72 3.10 -5.29
C ALA A 260 -21.20 3.21 -5.70
N VAL A 261 -21.59 2.61 -6.83
CA VAL A 261 -22.98 2.58 -7.31
C VAL A 261 -23.87 1.88 -6.28
N HIS A 262 -23.47 0.71 -5.77
CA HIS A 262 -24.22 0.02 -4.73
C HIS A 262 -24.42 0.89 -3.48
N GLY A 263 -23.37 1.56 -3.01
CA GLY A 263 -23.46 2.49 -1.88
C GLY A 263 -24.41 3.66 -2.13
N VAL A 264 -24.38 4.26 -3.32
CA VAL A 264 -25.30 5.35 -3.71
C VAL A 264 -26.73 4.84 -3.83
N VAL A 265 -26.98 3.66 -4.39
CA VAL A 265 -28.32 3.09 -4.50
C VAL A 265 -28.93 2.83 -3.12
N LEU A 266 -28.14 2.27 -2.19
CA LEU A 266 -28.59 1.99 -0.83
C LEU A 266 -28.84 3.28 -0.03
N MET A 267 -28.02 4.32 -0.21
CA MET A 267 -28.06 5.56 0.58
C MET A 267 -28.73 6.76 -0.11
N GLY A 268 -29.09 6.63 -1.38
CA GLY A 268 -29.57 7.71 -2.24
C GLY A 268 -30.93 8.28 -1.84
N LYS A 269 -31.72 7.56 -1.03
CA LYS A 269 -33.02 8.06 -0.54
C LYS A 269 -32.87 9.08 0.60
N THR A 270 -31.73 9.15 1.29
CA THR A 270 -31.55 10.00 2.49
C THR A 270 -30.28 10.85 2.50
N ALA A 271 -29.25 10.50 1.71
CA ALA A 271 -27.91 11.09 1.86
C ALA A 271 -27.33 11.80 0.62
N PHE A 272 -27.92 11.62 -0.57
CA PHE A 272 -27.39 12.19 -1.81
C PHE A 272 -28.46 13.02 -2.55
N SER A 273 -28.16 14.29 -2.81
CA SER A 273 -28.92 15.10 -3.77
C SER A 273 -28.31 14.92 -5.15
N CYS A 274 -29.14 14.59 -6.16
CA CYS A 274 -28.68 14.42 -7.55
C CYS A 274 -27.95 15.66 -8.11
N ARG A 275 -28.20 16.85 -7.53
CA ARG A 275 -27.48 18.09 -7.91
C ARG A 275 -26.03 18.14 -7.41
N GLY A 276 -25.69 17.43 -6.32
CA GLY A 276 -24.35 17.46 -5.73
C GLY A 276 -23.37 16.39 -6.23
N LEU A 277 -23.87 15.38 -6.95
CA LEU A 277 -23.07 14.28 -7.51
C LEU A 277 -22.43 14.63 -8.87
N PHE A 278 -23.05 15.55 -9.62
CA PHE A 278 -22.63 15.87 -10.98
C PHE A 278 -22.21 17.34 -11.19
N TRP A 279 -22.38 18.21 -10.19
CA TRP A 279 -22.03 19.62 -10.27
C TRP A 279 -21.21 20.08 -9.05
N CYS A 280 -19.92 20.35 -9.29
CA CYS A 280 -18.98 21.29 -8.66
C CYS A 280 -17.55 20.89 -9.06
#